data_AF-A0A3A5MWN4-F1
#
_entry.id   AF-A0A3A5MWN4-F1
#
_cell.length_a   1.000
_cell.length_b   1.000
_cell.length_c   1.000
_cell.angle_alpha   90.00
_cell.angle_beta   90.00
_cell.angle_gamma   90.00
#
_symmetry.space_group_name_H-M   'P 1'
#
loop_
_entity.id
_entity.type
_entity.pdbx_description
1 polymer ?
#
loop_
_entity_poly.entity_id
_entity_poly.type
_entity_poly.pdbx_seq_one_letter_code
_entity_poly.pdbx_strand_id
1 'polypeptide(L)'
;MRVPDAWKNPLAISGTVIVVLWLLVTVFAPWLAPFDPLAQESARLLAPNGTNWFGTDALGRDVFSRVIAGTRTSIPVAMILVVISLLFGTVLGAVAGFLGTAVDEVIMRVTDVVLAFPSIILAMVIAAALGPSLMNAVIALLLVSWPQYTRISRSLVISLRSSEFVIAGRLMGSGVFTSLRRDIAPNVASPMLVLAAADFGSAILLLSGLSFLGLGAVPPAPEWGSMVSDGTSNFSAWWIAAFPGLAIFTIVVGVNFMGDAMRDALDPRSNGRLS
;
A
#
# COMPACT_ATOMS: atom_id res chain seq x y z
N MET A 1 -11.95 17.89 -20.18
CA MET A 1 -10.91 16.85 -20.16
C MET A 1 -11.53 15.54 -20.64
N ARG A 2 -11.03 14.94 -21.71
CA ARG A 2 -11.50 13.61 -22.17
C ARG A 2 -10.94 12.56 -21.23
N VAL A 3 -11.79 11.74 -20.63
CA VAL A 3 -11.38 10.61 -19.79
C VAL A 3 -10.61 9.61 -20.68
N PRO A 4 -9.37 9.20 -20.33
CA PRO A 4 -8.60 8.24 -21.13
C PRO A 4 -9.36 6.92 -21.29
N ASP A 5 -9.21 6.24 -22.43
CA ASP A 5 -9.98 5.03 -22.75
C ASP A 5 -9.77 3.89 -21.74
N ALA A 6 -8.61 3.84 -21.09
CA ALA A 6 -8.32 2.90 -20.00
C ALA A 6 -9.33 2.99 -18.83
N TRP A 7 -9.85 4.18 -18.53
CA TRP A 7 -10.82 4.40 -17.45
C TRP A 7 -12.26 4.07 -17.84
N LYS A 8 -12.51 3.74 -19.12
CA LYS A 8 -13.81 3.27 -19.60
C LYS A 8 -13.97 1.75 -19.44
N ASN A 9 -12.89 1.04 -19.11
CA ASN A 9 -12.93 -0.40 -18.87
C ASN A 9 -13.80 -0.69 -17.63
N PRO A 10 -14.74 -1.65 -17.69
CA PRO A 10 -15.55 -2.03 -16.53
C PRO A 10 -14.73 -2.40 -15.28
N LEU A 11 -13.52 -2.95 -15.45
CA LEU A 11 -12.61 -3.25 -14.34
C LEU A 11 -12.08 -1.97 -13.67
N ALA A 12 -11.70 -0.97 -14.46
CA ALA A 12 -11.25 0.32 -13.93
C ALA A 12 -12.34 1.02 -13.12
N ILE A 13 -13.58 0.99 -13.63
CA ILE A 13 -14.74 1.60 -12.98
C ILE A 13 -15.06 0.86 -11.68
N SER A 14 -15.15 -0.48 -11.72
CA SER A 14 -15.47 -1.26 -10.52
C SER A 14 -14.38 -1.10 -9.45
N GLY A 15 -13.10 -1.12 -9.84
CA GLY A 15 -11.99 -0.88 -8.93
C GLY A 15 -12.07 0.49 -8.26
N THR A 16 -12.28 1.55 -9.05
CA THR A 16 -12.43 2.92 -8.55
C THR A 16 -13.61 3.04 -7.58
N VAL A 17 -14.76 2.46 -7.92
CA VAL A 17 -15.95 2.48 -7.05
C VAL A 17 -15.66 1.79 -5.73
N ILE A 18 -15.01 0.61 -5.74
CA ILE A 18 -14.66 -0.11 -4.52
C ILE A 18 -13.73 0.72 -3.63
N VAL A 19 -12.68 1.31 -4.20
CA VAL A 19 -11.73 2.15 -3.44
C VAL A 19 -12.45 3.36 -2.85
N VAL A 20 -13.26 4.07 -3.64
CA VAL A 20 -14.02 5.23 -3.18
C VAL A 20 -14.98 4.84 -2.05
N LEU A 21 -15.68 3.72 -2.17
CA LEU A 21 -16.57 3.23 -1.11
C LEU A 21 -15.80 2.98 0.19
N TRP A 22 -14.64 2.31 0.12
CA TRP A 22 -13.82 2.08 1.31
C TRP A 22 -13.30 3.38 1.93
N LEU A 23 -12.87 4.35 1.12
CA LEU A 23 -12.44 5.65 1.62
C LEU A 23 -13.61 6.41 2.28
N LEU A 24 -14.82 6.33 1.72
CA LEU A 24 -16.01 6.88 2.35
C LEU A 24 -16.28 6.18 3.68
N VAL A 25 -16.18 4.85 3.75
CA VAL A 25 -16.31 4.12 5.02
C VAL A 25 -15.23 4.57 6.01
N THR A 26 -13.97 4.76 5.60
CA THR A 26 -12.91 5.28 6.47
C THR A 26 -13.25 6.65 7.06
N VAL A 27 -13.74 7.58 6.24
CA VAL A 27 -14.11 8.93 6.68
C VAL A 27 -15.34 8.90 7.58
N PHE A 28 -16.35 8.11 7.21
CA PHE A 28 -17.63 8.06 7.91
C PHE A 28 -17.73 6.98 9.01
N ALA A 29 -16.66 6.24 9.27
CA ALA A 29 -16.63 5.13 10.21
C ALA A 29 -17.22 5.44 11.60
N PRO A 30 -16.97 6.61 12.23
CA PRO A 30 -17.57 6.95 13.53
C PRO A 30 -19.09 7.03 13.52
N TRP A 31 -19.71 7.31 12.37
CA TRP A 31 -21.17 7.40 12.23
C TRP A 31 -21.79 6.13 11.63
N LEU A 32 -20.98 5.31 10.95
CA LEU A 32 -21.41 4.04 10.36
C LEU A 32 -21.37 2.87 11.36
N ALA A 33 -20.53 2.95 12.40
CA ALA A 33 -20.45 1.92 13.43
C ALA A 33 -21.67 2.01 14.38
N PRO A 34 -22.52 0.96 14.47
CA PRO A 34 -23.69 0.95 15.35
C PRO A 34 -23.32 0.84 16.83
N PHE A 35 -22.17 0.24 17.15
CA PHE A 35 -21.68 0.05 18.52
C PHE A 35 -20.25 0.57 18.66
N ASP A 36 -19.82 0.82 19.90
CA ASP A 36 -18.40 1.09 20.17
C ASP A 36 -17.57 -0.16 19.82
N PRO A 37 -16.58 -0.07 18.90
CA PRO A 37 -15.75 -1.20 18.48
C PRO A 37 -14.89 -1.80 19.60
N LEU A 38 -14.75 -1.10 20.73
CA LEU A 38 -13.98 -1.55 21.90
C LEU A 38 -14.87 -2.02 23.05
N ALA A 39 -16.17 -1.72 23.04
CA ALA A 39 -17.09 -2.11 24.10
C ALA A 39 -17.24 -3.63 24.16
N GLN A 40 -17.07 -4.18 25.37
CA GLN A 40 -17.19 -5.61 25.64
C GLN A 40 -18.52 -5.89 26.32
N GLU A 41 -19.24 -6.86 25.78
CA GLU A 41 -20.53 -7.30 26.31
C GLU A 41 -20.46 -8.74 26.81
N SER A 42 -21.43 -9.13 27.64
CA SER A 42 -21.50 -10.51 28.14
C SER A 42 -21.84 -11.53 27.05
N ALA A 43 -22.48 -11.07 25.97
CA ALA A 43 -22.90 -11.91 24.84
C ALA A 43 -21.74 -12.16 23.86
N ARG A 44 -20.88 -13.10 24.23
CA ARG A 44 -19.67 -13.49 23.47
C ARG A 44 -19.99 -14.50 22.38
N LEU A 45 -19.24 -14.46 21.28
CA LEU A 45 -19.31 -15.41 20.18
C LEU A 45 -20.74 -15.62 19.65
N LEU A 46 -21.56 -14.56 19.63
CA LEU A 46 -22.86 -14.61 18.99
C LEU A 46 -22.69 -14.64 17.48
N ALA A 47 -23.37 -15.57 16.83
CA ALA A 47 -23.46 -15.60 15.38
C ALA A 47 -24.13 -14.32 14.83
N PRO A 48 -23.86 -13.96 13.55
CA PRO A 48 -24.54 -12.89 12.85
C PRO A 48 -26.06 -12.93 13.08
N ASN A 49 -26.61 -11.81 13.52
CA ASN A 49 -28.03 -11.68 13.83
C ASN A 49 -28.53 -10.26 13.48
N GLY A 50 -29.83 -10.00 13.71
CA GLY A 50 -30.45 -8.72 13.35
C GLY A 50 -29.87 -7.50 14.09
N THR A 51 -29.27 -7.70 15.26
CA THR A 51 -28.63 -6.65 16.06
C THR A 51 -27.14 -6.55 15.77
N ASN A 52 -26.41 -7.67 15.89
CA ASN A 52 -24.99 -7.76 15.54
C ASN A 52 -24.86 -8.32 14.13
N TRP A 53 -24.84 -7.45 13.12
CA TRP A 53 -24.89 -7.85 11.71
C TRP A 53 -23.80 -8.84 11.31
N PHE A 54 -22.61 -8.72 11.88
CA PHE A 54 -21.48 -9.63 11.65
C PHE A 54 -21.17 -10.52 12.87
N GLY A 55 -22.06 -10.55 13.87
CA GLY A 55 -21.87 -11.29 15.11
C GLY A 55 -20.94 -10.57 16.10
N THR A 56 -20.61 -11.26 17.20
CA THR A 56 -19.67 -10.77 18.22
C THR A 56 -18.42 -11.65 18.30
N ASP A 57 -17.32 -11.08 18.80
CA ASP A 57 -16.07 -11.80 18.98
C ASP A 57 -15.94 -12.48 20.37
N ALA A 58 -14.77 -13.04 20.65
CA ALA A 58 -14.48 -13.75 21.90
C ALA A 58 -14.61 -12.87 23.17
N LEU A 59 -14.55 -11.55 23.02
CA LEU A 59 -14.74 -10.57 24.09
C LEU A 59 -16.14 -9.93 24.07
N GLY A 60 -17.02 -10.38 23.17
CA GLY A 60 -18.37 -9.84 23.02
C GLY A 60 -18.40 -8.50 22.31
N ARG A 61 -17.33 -8.10 21.60
CA ARG A 61 -17.29 -6.87 20.82
C ARG A 61 -17.99 -7.09 19.47
N ASP A 62 -18.71 -6.09 18.99
CA ASP A 62 -19.42 -6.17 17.70
C ASP A 62 -18.44 -6.19 16.50
N VAL A 63 -18.49 -7.27 15.71
CA VAL A 63 -17.54 -7.47 14.60
C VAL A 63 -17.75 -6.47 13.47
N PHE A 64 -18.99 -6.05 13.20
CA PHE A 64 -19.29 -5.08 12.15
C PHE A 64 -18.66 -3.73 12.47
N SER A 65 -18.91 -3.22 13.68
CA SER A 65 -18.33 -1.97 14.19
C SER A 65 -16.80 -2.03 14.19
N ARG A 66 -16.20 -3.19 14.54
CA ARG A 66 -14.75 -3.40 14.48
C ARG A 66 -14.21 -3.40 13.05
N VAL A 67 -14.89 -4.02 12.08
CA VAL A 67 -14.47 -3.99 10.67
C VAL A 67 -14.49 -2.57 10.11
N ILE A 68 -15.56 -1.82 10.40
CA ILE A 68 -15.70 -0.41 10.01
C ILE A 68 -14.63 0.44 10.68
N ALA A 69 -14.40 0.29 11.99
CA ALA A 69 -13.33 1.00 12.69
C ALA A 69 -11.93 0.62 12.19
N GLY A 70 -11.73 -0.64 11.77
CA GLY A 70 -10.48 -1.14 11.20
C GLY A 70 -10.07 -0.45 9.90
N THR A 71 -11.02 0.14 9.17
CA THR A 71 -10.67 0.98 8.01
C THR A 71 -9.80 2.18 8.40
N ARG A 72 -9.95 2.72 9.62
CA ARG A 72 -9.18 3.88 10.11
C ARG A 72 -7.79 3.52 10.61
N THR A 73 -7.48 2.23 10.71
CA THR A 73 -6.14 1.73 11.09
C THR A 73 -5.45 1.13 9.87
N SER A 74 -6.06 0.15 9.20
CA SER A 74 -5.41 -0.62 8.13
C SER A 74 -5.13 0.21 6.88
N ILE A 75 -6.09 1.04 6.41
CA ILE A 75 -5.93 1.84 5.17
C ILE A 75 -4.87 2.96 5.35
N PRO A 76 -4.95 3.84 6.37
CA PRO A 76 -3.95 4.91 6.53
C PRO A 76 -2.54 4.39 6.74
N VAL A 77 -2.39 3.29 7.48
CA VAL A 77 -1.06 2.72 7.77
C VAL A 77 -0.41 2.14 6.52
N ALA A 78 -1.17 1.43 5.68
CA ALA A 78 -0.69 1.01 4.36
C ALA A 78 -0.32 2.20 3.46
N MET A 79 -1.06 3.31 3.58
CA MET A 79 -0.82 4.51 2.77
C MET A 79 0.48 5.19 3.19
N ILE A 80 0.72 5.31 4.49
CA ILE A 80 1.97 5.82 5.05
C ILE A 80 3.16 4.97 4.58
N LEU A 81 3.04 3.65 4.66
CA LEU A 81 4.07 2.72 4.18
C LEU A 81 4.43 3.00 2.71
N VAL A 82 3.43 3.01 1.82
CA VAL A 82 3.64 3.25 0.38
C VAL A 82 4.22 4.63 0.12
N VAL A 83 3.68 5.69 0.72
CA VAL A 83 4.12 7.07 0.48
C VAL A 83 5.58 7.26 0.92
N ILE A 84 5.97 6.75 2.08
CA ILE A 84 7.35 6.89 2.55
C ILE A 84 8.29 6.04 1.70
N SER A 85 7.95 4.79 1.38
CA SER A 85 8.76 3.94 0.49
C SER A 85 8.93 4.55 -0.90
N LEU A 86 7.85 5.11 -1.46
CA LEU A 86 7.85 5.85 -2.72
C LEU A 86 8.80 7.03 -2.65
N LEU A 87 8.66 7.92 -1.67
CA LEU A 87 9.47 9.13 -1.56
C LEU A 87 10.95 8.77 -1.38
N PHE A 88 11.26 7.90 -0.41
CA PHE A 88 12.63 7.54 -0.10
C PHE A 88 13.31 6.81 -1.27
N GLY A 89 12.64 5.79 -1.82
CA GLY A 89 13.18 5.03 -2.94
C GLY A 89 13.30 5.87 -4.21
N THR A 90 12.32 6.72 -4.51
CA THR A 90 12.38 7.59 -5.70
C THR A 90 13.56 8.55 -5.62
N VAL A 91 13.80 9.16 -4.45
CA VAL A 91 14.95 10.06 -4.24
C VAL A 91 16.27 9.31 -4.41
N LEU A 92 16.43 8.15 -3.77
CA LEU A 92 17.65 7.35 -3.91
C LEU A 92 17.90 6.90 -5.35
N GLY A 93 16.85 6.44 -6.04
CA GLY A 93 16.94 6.02 -7.44
C GLY A 93 17.32 7.19 -8.37
N ALA A 94 16.75 8.38 -8.12
CA ALA A 94 17.08 9.57 -8.91
C ALA A 94 18.53 10.01 -8.69
N VAL A 95 19.02 9.96 -7.46
CA VAL A 95 20.43 10.25 -7.14
C VAL A 95 21.36 9.23 -7.82
N ALA A 96 21.06 7.93 -7.71
CA ALA A 96 21.83 6.87 -8.33
C ALA A 96 21.89 7.01 -9.87
N GLY A 97 20.74 7.17 -10.51
CA GLY A 97 20.65 7.27 -11.97
C GLY A 97 21.26 8.54 -12.56
N PHE A 98 21.24 9.65 -11.83
CA PHE A 98 21.72 10.93 -12.34
C PHE A 98 23.22 11.14 -12.16
N LEU A 99 23.77 10.80 -10.98
CA LEU A 99 25.18 11.02 -10.69
C LEU A 99 26.07 9.99 -11.43
N GLY A 100 25.63 8.74 -11.53
CA GLY A 100 26.39 7.64 -12.15
C GLY A 100 27.71 7.31 -11.43
N THR A 101 28.30 6.16 -11.76
CA THR A 101 29.58 5.65 -11.21
C THR A 101 29.50 5.16 -9.76
N ALA A 102 30.23 5.77 -8.81
CA ALA A 102 30.41 5.23 -7.47
C ALA A 102 29.16 5.32 -6.58
N VAL A 103 28.42 6.44 -6.65
CA VAL A 103 27.17 6.61 -5.87
C VAL A 103 26.13 5.59 -6.30
N ASP A 104 26.05 5.37 -7.60
CA ASP A 104 25.17 4.38 -8.20
C ASP A 104 25.50 2.97 -7.71
N GLU A 105 26.78 2.55 -7.83
CA GLU A 105 27.24 1.25 -7.36
C GLU A 105 26.91 1.04 -5.87
N VAL A 106 27.18 2.01 -4.99
CA VAL A 106 26.90 1.87 -3.56
C VAL A 106 25.39 1.72 -3.28
N ILE A 107 24.55 2.59 -3.85
CA ILE A 107 23.10 2.53 -3.65
C ILE A 107 22.54 1.20 -4.18
N MET A 108 23.01 0.77 -5.35
CA MET A 108 22.56 -0.47 -5.96
C MET A 108 23.05 -1.69 -5.19
N ARG A 109 24.26 -1.69 -4.64
CA ARG A 109 24.73 -2.78 -3.76
C ARG A 109 23.88 -2.92 -2.51
N VAL A 110 23.53 -1.82 -1.84
CA VAL A 110 22.63 -1.86 -0.67
C VAL A 110 21.25 -2.36 -1.06
N THR A 111 20.72 -1.87 -2.18
CA THR A 111 19.44 -2.30 -2.76
C THR A 111 19.44 -3.81 -3.04
N ASP A 112 20.51 -4.33 -3.64
CA ASP A 112 20.65 -5.73 -4.02
C ASP A 112 20.75 -6.64 -2.79
N VAL A 113 21.43 -6.20 -1.73
CA VAL A 113 21.50 -6.93 -0.45
C VAL A 113 20.12 -7.08 0.18
N VAL A 114 19.30 -6.02 0.19
CA VAL A 114 17.95 -6.10 0.76
C VAL A 114 17.05 -7.00 -0.09
N LEU A 115 17.12 -6.89 -1.42
CA LEU A 115 16.31 -7.68 -2.34
C LEU A 115 16.74 -9.15 -2.45
N ALA A 116 17.93 -9.51 -1.98
CA ALA A 116 18.38 -10.89 -1.91
C ALA A 116 17.55 -11.74 -0.92
N PHE A 117 16.91 -11.10 0.05
CA PHE A 117 16.03 -11.76 1.01
C PHE A 117 14.57 -11.69 0.54
N PRO A 118 13.77 -12.76 0.72
CA PRO A 118 12.33 -12.68 0.54
C PRO A 118 11.73 -11.59 1.44
N SER A 119 11.01 -10.63 0.84
CA SER A 119 10.61 -9.39 1.53
C SER A 119 9.81 -9.63 2.81
N ILE A 120 8.86 -10.58 2.78
CA ILE A 120 8.06 -10.93 3.95
C ILE A 120 8.91 -11.55 5.06
N ILE A 121 9.90 -12.39 4.72
CA ILE A 121 10.77 -13.05 5.71
C ILE A 121 11.63 -12.01 6.40
N LEU A 122 12.26 -11.11 5.63
CA LEU A 122 13.08 -10.05 6.20
C LEU A 122 12.24 -9.11 7.09
N ALA A 123 11.04 -8.74 6.63
CA ALA A 123 10.12 -7.91 7.41
C ALA A 123 9.69 -8.60 8.72
N MET A 124 9.40 -9.91 8.68
CA MET A 124 9.06 -10.68 9.89
C MET A 124 10.21 -10.70 10.89
N VAL A 125 11.44 -10.94 10.45
CA VAL A 125 12.62 -10.97 11.34
C VAL A 125 12.83 -9.60 12.00
N ILE A 126 12.74 -8.51 11.22
CA ILE A 126 12.89 -7.16 11.75
C ILE A 126 11.76 -6.83 12.73
N ALA A 127 10.50 -7.11 12.36
CA ALA A 127 9.35 -6.85 13.23
C ALA A 127 9.41 -7.66 14.52
N ALA A 128 9.82 -8.94 14.46
CA ALA A 128 10.01 -9.79 15.63
C ALA A 128 11.13 -9.27 16.54
N ALA A 129 12.22 -8.76 15.98
CA ALA A 129 13.31 -8.15 16.75
C ALA A 129 12.89 -6.84 17.44
N LEU A 130 12.02 -6.04 16.81
CA LEU A 130 11.48 -4.81 17.38
C LEU A 130 10.35 -5.05 18.38
N GLY A 131 9.68 -6.20 18.29
CA GLY A 131 8.54 -6.61 19.11
C GLY A 131 7.17 -6.22 18.51
N PRO A 132 6.08 -6.86 18.97
CA PRO A 132 4.73 -6.67 18.42
C PRO A 132 4.25 -5.21 18.55
N SER A 133 4.05 -4.55 17.41
CA SER A 133 3.47 -3.22 17.32
C SER A 133 3.16 -2.89 15.88
N LEU A 134 2.02 -2.24 15.63
CA LEU A 134 1.66 -1.78 14.29
C LEU A 134 2.73 -0.84 13.71
N MET A 135 3.32 0.01 14.56
CA MET A 135 4.41 0.90 14.15
C MET A 135 5.67 0.11 13.79
N ASN A 136 6.03 -0.91 14.58
CA ASN A 136 7.20 -1.73 14.32
C ASN A 136 7.07 -2.54 13.03
N ALA A 137 5.87 -3.06 12.74
CA ALA A 137 5.55 -3.71 11.47
C ALA A 137 5.71 -2.75 10.28
N VAL A 138 5.26 -1.50 10.42
CA VAL A 138 5.47 -0.46 9.39
C VAL A 138 6.95 -0.17 9.17
N ILE A 139 7.71 0.04 10.25
CA ILE A 139 9.16 0.30 10.17
C ILE A 139 9.86 -0.88 9.47
N ALA A 140 9.52 -2.11 9.85
CA ALA A 140 10.07 -3.31 9.23
C ALA A 140 9.78 -3.35 7.72
N LEU A 141 8.54 -3.07 7.30
CA LEU A 141 8.19 -3.04 5.88
C LEU A 141 8.83 -1.86 5.13
N LEU A 142 8.99 -0.70 5.77
CA LEU A 142 9.67 0.45 5.17
C LEU A 142 11.12 0.13 4.81
N LEU A 143 11.83 -0.57 5.69
CA LEU A 143 13.23 -0.98 5.47
C LEU A 143 13.40 -1.98 4.32
N VAL A 144 12.31 -2.65 3.92
CA VAL A 144 12.34 -3.72 2.92
C VAL A 144 11.70 -3.30 1.59
N SER A 145 10.80 -2.32 1.58
CA SER A 145 9.99 -1.97 0.40
C SER A 145 10.61 -0.88 -0.47
N TRP A 146 11.45 0.00 0.08
CA TRP A 146 12.12 1.07 -0.67
C TRP A 146 12.99 0.63 -1.87
N PRO A 147 13.67 -0.53 -1.89
CA PRO A 147 14.58 -0.90 -2.98
C PRO A 147 13.90 -1.03 -4.35
N GLN A 148 12.63 -1.45 -4.37
CA GLN A 148 11.86 -1.58 -5.63
C GLN A 148 11.64 -0.21 -6.28
N TYR A 149 11.22 0.78 -5.49
CA TYR A 149 11.09 2.17 -5.92
C TYR A 149 12.44 2.74 -6.39
N THR A 150 13.53 2.44 -5.69
CA THR A 150 14.89 2.86 -6.09
C THR A 150 15.28 2.35 -7.47
N ARG A 151 15.09 1.05 -7.74
CA ARG A 151 15.44 0.44 -9.03
C ARG A 151 14.67 1.06 -10.19
N ILE A 152 13.37 1.28 -10.00
CA ILE A 152 12.49 1.82 -11.05
C ILE A 152 12.78 3.31 -11.28
N SER A 153 12.91 4.10 -10.22
CA SER A 153 13.28 5.52 -10.35
C SER A 153 14.66 5.65 -11.04
N ARG A 154 15.64 4.82 -10.67
CA ARG A 154 16.95 4.79 -11.32
C ARG A 154 16.87 4.53 -12.81
N SER A 155 16.13 3.52 -13.24
CA SER A 155 16.03 3.19 -14.68
C SER A 155 15.38 4.32 -15.49
N LEU A 156 14.34 4.95 -14.94
CA LEU A 156 13.68 6.11 -15.54
C LEU A 156 14.64 7.31 -15.64
N VAL A 157 15.39 7.59 -14.57
CA VAL A 157 16.35 8.70 -14.53
C VAL A 157 17.49 8.51 -15.50
N ILE A 158 18.02 7.29 -15.65
CA ILE A 158 19.06 6.98 -16.64
C ILE A 158 18.55 7.27 -18.06
N SER A 159 17.31 6.87 -18.36
CA SER A 159 16.70 7.12 -19.67
C SER A 159 16.44 8.62 -19.92
N LEU A 160 15.95 9.35 -18.92
CA LEU A 160 15.68 10.79 -19.03
C LEU A 160 16.94 11.63 -19.08
N ARG A 161 18.03 11.22 -18.40
CA ARG A 161 19.31 11.93 -18.40
C ARG A 161 19.89 12.08 -19.81
N SER A 162 19.63 11.13 -20.71
CA SER A 162 20.07 11.17 -22.11
C SER A 162 19.12 11.93 -23.06
N SER A 163 18.06 12.56 -22.55
CA SER A 163 17.13 13.32 -23.38
C SER A 163 17.66 14.69 -23.79
N GLU A 164 17.26 15.17 -24.97
CA GLU A 164 17.73 16.43 -25.56
C GLU A 164 17.49 17.65 -24.64
N PHE A 165 16.35 17.71 -23.95
CA PHE A 165 16.03 18.83 -23.07
C PHE A 165 16.92 18.88 -21.82
N VAL A 166 17.28 17.73 -21.24
CA VAL A 166 18.24 17.66 -20.12
C VAL A 166 19.64 18.05 -20.59
N ILE A 167 20.07 17.53 -21.75
CA ILE A 167 21.39 17.85 -22.31
C ILE A 167 21.49 19.35 -22.63
N ALA A 168 20.49 19.93 -23.29
CA ALA A 168 20.44 21.35 -23.60
C ALA A 168 20.46 22.21 -22.32
N GLY A 169 19.68 21.84 -21.30
CA GLY A 169 19.70 22.52 -20.00
C GLY A 169 21.09 22.50 -19.34
N ARG A 170 21.80 21.37 -19.43
CA ARG A 170 23.17 21.23 -18.90
C ARG A 170 24.17 22.07 -19.69
N LEU A 171 24.04 22.16 -21.00
CA LEU A 171 24.88 23.03 -21.85
C LEU A 171 24.66 24.52 -21.55
N MET A 172 23.45 24.89 -21.11
CA MET A 172 23.14 26.24 -20.62
C MET A 172 23.57 26.50 -19.16
N GLY A 173 24.30 25.56 -18.53
CA GLY A 173 24.83 25.72 -17.17
C GLY A 173 23.93 25.23 -16.04
N SER A 174 22.86 24.46 -16.32
CA SER A 174 22.01 23.87 -15.29
C SER A 174 22.80 22.94 -14.36
N GLY A 175 22.75 23.21 -13.06
CA GLY A 175 23.34 22.36 -12.04
C GLY A 175 22.64 21.00 -11.92
N VAL A 176 23.29 20.04 -11.24
CA VAL A 176 22.75 18.69 -11.00
C VAL A 176 21.39 18.74 -10.30
N PHE A 177 21.32 19.50 -9.20
CA PHE A 177 20.11 19.64 -8.40
C PHE A 177 18.97 20.30 -9.19
N THR A 178 19.28 21.35 -9.96
CA THR A 178 18.31 22.03 -10.82
C THR A 178 17.76 21.09 -11.88
N SER A 179 18.63 20.30 -12.52
CA SER A 179 18.23 19.32 -13.55
C SER A 179 17.35 18.22 -12.96
N LEU A 180 17.72 17.69 -11.79
CA LEU A 180 16.93 16.68 -11.09
C LEU A 180 15.53 17.19 -10.72
N ARG A 181 15.44 18.41 -10.16
CA ARG A 181 14.17 18.95 -9.68
C ARG A 181 13.26 19.45 -10.80
N ARG A 182 13.82 20.12 -11.81
CA ARG A 182 13.04 20.80 -12.85
C ARG A 182 12.81 19.93 -14.09
N ASP A 183 13.82 19.16 -14.48
CA ASP A 183 13.80 18.45 -15.75
C ASP A 183 13.39 16.98 -15.54
N ILE A 184 13.82 16.34 -14.46
CA ILE A 184 13.62 14.90 -14.24
C ILE A 184 12.42 14.59 -13.34
N ALA A 185 12.33 15.22 -12.16
CA ALA A 185 11.31 14.90 -11.17
C ALA A 185 9.86 14.93 -11.72
N PRO A 186 9.45 15.92 -12.55
CA PRO A 186 8.10 15.93 -13.11
C PRO A 186 7.83 14.74 -14.05
N ASN A 187 8.85 14.29 -14.78
CA ASN A 187 8.74 13.18 -15.74
C ASN A 187 8.74 11.81 -15.03
N VAL A 188 9.40 11.70 -13.88
CA VAL A 188 9.44 10.46 -13.07
C VAL A 188 8.23 10.36 -12.14
N ALA A 189 7.66 11.48 -11.69
CA ALA A 189 6.55 11.47 -10.74
C ALA A 189 5.33 10.66 -11.23
N SER A 190 4.93 10.81 -12.49
CA SER A 190 3.76 10.12 -13.04
C SER A 190 3.88 8.59 -12.99
N PRO A 191 4.91 7.94 -13.58
CA PRO A 191 5.04 6.49 -13.50
C PRO A 191 5.25 5.99 -12.06
N MET A 192 5.93 6.77 -11.21
CA MET A 192 6.14 6.38 -9.82
C MET A 192 4.85 6.43 -8.98
N LEU A 193 3.96 7.39 -9.22
CA LEU A 193 2.64 7.45 -8.58
C LEU A 193 1.74 6.30 -9.00
N VAL A 194 1.80 5.89 -10.28
CA VAL A 194 1.06 4.72 -10.76
C VAL A 194 1.57 3.43 -10.14
N LEU A 195 2.88 3.27 -10.02
CA LEU A 195 3.47 2.14 -9.30
C LEU A 195 3.00 2.12 -7.84
N ALA A 196 3.06 3.26 -7.14
CA ALA A 196 2.62 3.35 -5.75
C ALA A 196 1.13 3.02 -5.58
N ALA A 197 0.27 3.42 -6.52
CA ALA A 197 -1.14 3.07 -6.50
C ALA A 197 -1.34 1.55 -6.63
N ALA A 198 -0.60 0.88 -7.51
CA ALA A 198 -0.66 -0.58 -7.66
C ALA A 198 -0.11 -1.32 -6.43
N ASP A 199 0.96 -0.79 -5.81
CA ASP A 199 1.59 -1.41 -4.64
C ASP A 199 0.76 -1.29 -3.36
N PHE A 200 -0.22 -0.39 -3.31
CA PHE A 200 -1.03 -0.17 -2.12
C PHE A 200 -1.82 -1.42 -1.70
N GLY A 201 -2.29 -2.24 -2.65
CA GLY A 201 -2.91 -3.53 -2.33
C GLY A 201 -1.94 -4.50 -1.68
N SER A 202 -0.73 -4.62 -2.23
CA SER A 202 0.36 -5.43 -1.68
C SER A 202 0.76 -4.98 -0.27
N ALA A 203 0.81 -3.67 -0.03
CA ALA A 203 1.09 -3.10 1.29
C ALA A 203 0.06 -3.50 2.34
N ILE A 204 -1.24 -3.46 2.00
CA ILE A 204 -2.32 -3.93 2.89
C ILE A 204 -2.13 -5.42 3.21
N LEU A 205 -1.86 -6.26 2.20
CA LEU A 205 -1.66 -7.70 2.41
C LEU A 205 -0.46 -7.99 3.31
N LEU A 206 0.68 -7.30 3.11
CA LEU A 206 1.88 -7.50 3.92
C LEU A 206 1.67 -7.07 5.37
N LEU A 207 1.09 -5.89 5.60
CA LEU A 207 0.77 -5.41 6.95
C LEU A 207 -0.24 -6.32 7.66
N SER A 208 -1.28 -6.74 6.94
CA SER A 208 -2.28 -7.67 7.47
C SER A 208 -1.64 -9.02 7.79
N GLY A 209 -0.72 -9.49 6.95
CA GLY A 209 0.04 -10.73 7.18
C GLY A 209 0.94 -10.66 8.42
N LEU A 210 1.64 -9.55 8.64
CA LEU A 210 2.44 -9.37 9.86
C LEU A 210 1.54 -9.29 11.11
N SER A 211 0.43 -8.57 11.04
CA SER A 211 -0.54 -8.49 12.14
C SER A 211 -1.20 -9.84 12.41
N PHE A 212 -1.49 -10.61 11.36
CA PHE A 212 -2.01 -11.97 11.46
C PHE A 212 -1.04 -12.89 12.22
N LEU A 213 0.26 -12.75 11.97
CA LEU A 213 1.33 -13.48 12.65
C LEU A 213 1.66 -12.95 14.06
N GLY A 214 0.91 -11.98 14.57
CA GLY A 214 1.12 -11.39 15.90
C GLY A 214 2.29 -10.42 15.99
N LEU A 215 2.82 -9.94 14.85
CA LEU A 215 3.94 -8.98 14.79
C LEU A 215 3.47 -7.53 14.55
N GLY A 216 2.18 -7.32 14.29
CA GLY A 216 1.61 -6.03 13.96
C GLY A 216 0.72 -5.44 15.06
N ALA A 217 -0.51 -5.10 14.71
CA ALA A 217 -1.45 -4.51 15.66
C ALA A 217 -1.74 -5.42 16.85
N VAL A 218 -1.78 -4.82 18.04
CA VAL A 218 -2.07 -5.52 19.29
C VAL A 218 -3.45 -5.10 19.81
N PRO A 219 -4.22 -6.01 20.46
CA PRO A 219 -5.48 -5.64 21.10
C PRO A 219 -5.30 -4.47 22.08
N PRO A 220 -6.31 -3.57 22.22
CA PRO A 220 -7.68 -3.71 21.75
C PRO A 220 -7.97 -3.13 20.35
N ALA A 221 -6.95 -2.58 19.68
CA ALA A 221 -7.11 -1.86 18.41
C ALA A 221 -7.85 -2.71 17.35
N PRO A 222 -8.85 -2.13 16.64
CA PRO A 222 -9.45 -2.80 15.50
C PRO A 222 -8.52 -2.65 14.30
N GLU A 223 -7.94 -3.74 13.83
CA GLU A 223 -7.09 -3.82 12.63
C GLU A 223 -7.41 -5.14 11.93
N TRP A 224 -7.57 -5.12 10.61
CA TRP A 224 -8.13 -6.27 9.90
C TRP A 224 -7.27 -7.53 10.00
N GLY A 225 -5.94 -7.42 9.86
CA GLY A 225 -5.04 -8.57 9.98
C GLY A 225 -5.07 -9.21 11.37
N SER A 226 -5.07 -8.41 12.43
CA SER A 226 -5.20 -8.92 13.81
C SER A 226 -6.57 -9.56 14.05
N MET A 227 -7.66 -8.98 13.49
CA MET A 227 -9.00 -9.56 13.61
C MET A 227 -9.11 -10.92 12.88
N VAL A 228 -8.44 -11.08 11.73
CA VAL A 228 -8.35 -12.38 11.06
C VAL A 228 -7.58 -13.39 11.94
N SER A 229 -6.53 -12.96 12.63
CA SER A 229 -5.79 -13.78 13.61
C SER A 229 -6.70 -14.26 14.74
N ASP A 230 -7.50 -13.36 15.31
CA ASP A 230 -8.43 -13.68 16.42
C ASP A 230 -9.38 -14.82 16.04
N GLY A 231 -9.86 -14.85 14.78
CA GLY A 231 -10.74 -15.90 14.28
C GLY A 231 -10.08 -17.28 14.18
N THR A 232 -8.75 -17.37 14.04
CA THR A 232 -8.04 -18.67 14.04
C THR A 232 -8.09 -19.37 15.39
N SER A 233 -8.28 -18.64 16.49
CA SER A 233 -8.47 -19.23 17.81
C SER A 233 -9.92 -19.66 18.07
N ASN A 234 -10.87 -19.22 17.24
CA ASN A 234 -12.31 -19.43 17.39
C ASN A 234 -12.94 -19.99 16.10
N PHE A 235 -12.46 -21.15 15.64
CA PHE A 235 -12.87 -21.73 14.34
C PHE A 235 -14.38 -21.89 14.14
N SER A 236 -15.15 -22.12 15.21
CA SER A 236 -16.62 -22.20 15.14
C SER A 236 -17.28 -20.85 14.86
N ALA A 237 -16.64 -19.75 15.24
CA ALA A 237 -17.07 -18.37 15.00
C ALA A 237 -16.41 -17.81 13.73
N TRP A 238 -16.69 -18.46 12.60
CA TRP A 238 -16.09 -18.16 11.28
C TRP A 238 -16.21 -16.68 10.86
N TRP A 239 -17.24 -15.98 11.32
CA TRP A 239 -17.49 -14.56 11.01
C TRP A 239 -16.37 -13.64 11.50
N ILE A 240 -15.69 -14.00 12.59
CA ILE A 240 -14.60 -13.19 13.18
C ILE A 240 -13.46 -13.01 12.17
N ALA A 241 -13.08 -14.06 11.44
CA ALA A 241 -12.05 -13.97 10.40
C ALA A 241 -12.63 -13.61 9.02
N ALA A 242 -13.82 -14.10 8.69
CA ALA A 242 -14.36 -13.96 7.34
C ALA A 242 -14.63 -12.49 6.95
N PHE A 243 -15.26 -11.70 7.83
CA PHE A 243 -15.61 -10.31 7.50
C PHE A 243 -14.41 -9.35 7.39
N PRO A 244 -13.44 -9.31 8.31
CA PRO A 244 -12.21 -8.53 8.09
C PRO A 244 -11.39 -9.07 6.90
N GLY A 245 -11.40 -10.39 6.66
CA GLY A 245 -10.78 -10.99 5.48
C GLY A 245 -11.42 -10.50 4.17
N LEU A 246 -12.75 -10.39 4.13
CA LEU A 246 -13.48 -9.80 3.00
C LEU A 246 -13.18 -8.31 2.83
N ALA A 247 -12.97 -7.58 3.93
CA ALA A 247 -12.57 -6.18 3.86
C ALA A 247 -11.19 -6.04 3.18
N ILE A 248 -10.20 -6.82 3.61
CA ILE A 248 -8.88 -6.90 2.97
C ILE A 248 -9.00 -7.30 1.50
N PHE A 249 -9.75 -8.37 1.21
CA PHE A 249 -9.91 -8.88 -0.15
C PHE A 249 -10.48 -7.81 -1.10
N THR A 250 -11.59 -7.17 -0.71
CA THR A 250 -12.28 -6.20 -1.57
C THR A 250 -11.43 -4.96 -1.82
N ILE A 251 -10.79 -4.38 -0.80
CA ILE A 251 -9.92 -3.22 -1.03
C ILE A 251 -8.72 -3.56 -1.92
N VAL A 252 -8.08 -4.73 -1.72
CA VAL A 252 -6.93 -5.16 -2.52
C VAL A 252 -7.34 -5.36 -3.99
N VAL A 253 -8.47 -6.03 -4.24
CA VAL A 253 -9.00 -6.17 -5.60
C VAL A 253 -9.32 -4.82 -6.23
N GLY A 254 -9.97 -3.92 -5.48
CA GLY A 254 -10.34 -2.60 -5.97
C GLY A 254 -9.12 -1.77 -6.37
N VAL A 255 -8.08 -1.78 -5.53
CA VAL A 255 -6.82 -1.08 -5.78
C VAL A 255 -6.05 -1.69 -6.94
N ASN A 256 -6.00 -3.02 -7.06
CA ASN A 256 -5.32 -3.69 -8.17
C ASN A 256 -5.97 -3.33 -9.51
N PHE A 257 -7.30 -3.40 -9.61
CA PHE A 257 -8.01 -3.02 -10.84
C PHE A 257 -7.82 -1.53 -11.19
N MET A 258 -7.80 -0.66 -10.18
CA MET A 258 -7.52 0.76 -10.39
C MET A 258 -6.07 1.00 -10.84
N GLY A 259 -5.10 0.30 -10.24
CA GLY A 259 -3.68 0.38 -10.57
C GLY A 259 -3.38 -0.10 -11.99
N ASP A 260 -4.00 -1.20 -12.42
CA ASP A 260 -3.88 -1.72 -13.79
C ASP A 260 -4.41 -0.70 -14.80
N ALA A 261 -5.57 -0.09 -14.54
CA ALA A 261 -6.13 0.95 -15.40
C ALA A 261 -5.23 2.21 -15.49
N MET A 262 -4.62 2.61 -14.36
CA MET A 262 -3.66 3.71 -14.32
C MET A 262 -2.40 3.39 -15.15
N ARG A 263 -1.93 2.14 -15.09
CA ARG A 263 -0.79 1.66 -15.86
C ARG A 263 -1.08 1.64 -17.36
N ASP A 264 -2.24 1.12 -17.76
CA ASP A 264 -2.68 1.06 -19.15
C ASP A 264 -2.86 2.45 -19.78
N ALA A 265 -3.32 3.43 -18.99
CA ALA A 265 -3.44 4.82 -19.41
C ALA A 265 -2.08 5.49 -19.71
N LEU A 266 -1.00 5.01 -19.10
CA LEU A 266 0.35 5.53 -19.29
C LEU A 266 1.18 4.76 -20.31
N ASP A 267 0.77 3.55 -20.73
CA ASP A 267 1.49 2.78 -21.73
C ASP A 267 1.28 3.39 -23.15
N PRO A 268 2.33 3.93 -23.80
CA PRO A 268 2.21 4.53 -25.13
C PRO A 268 1.78 3.53 -26.22
N ARG A 269 1.94 2.22 -25.98
CA ARG A 269 1.65 1.17 -26.95
C ARG A 269 0.16 0.81 -27.05
N SER A 270 -0.67 1.20 -26.07
CA SER A 270 -2.13 0.97 -26.12
C SER A 270 -2.83 1.87 -27.14
N ASN A 271 -2.25 3.05 -27.43
CA ASN A 271 -2.77 4.02 -28.41
C ASN A 271 -2.43 3.69 -29.87
N GLY A 272 -1.69 2.61 -30.15
CA GLY A 272 -1.25 2.24 -31.50
C GLY A 272 -2.08 1.15 -32.21
N ARG A 273 -3.18 0.68 -31.60
CA ARG A 273 -3.96 -0.47 -32.12
C ARG A 273 -5.34 -0.15 -32.69
N LEU A 274 -5.67 1.12 -32.87
CA LEU A 274 -6.89 1.55 -33.55
C LEU A 274 -6.58 2.67 -34.55
N SER A 275 -5.97 2.30 -35.68
CA SER A 275 -6.03 3.05 -36.94
C SER A 275 -6.43 2.09 -38.05
#